data_AF-A0A930FEK5-F1
#
_entry.id   AF-A0A930FEK5-F1
#
_cell.length_a   1.000
_cell.length_b   1.000
_cell.length_c   1.000
_cell.angle_alpha   90.00
_cell.angle_beta   90.00
_cell.angle_gamma   90.00
#
_symmetry.space_group_name_H-M   'P 1'
#
loop_
_entity.id
_entity.type
_entity.pdbx_description
1 polymer ?
#
loop_
_entity_poly.entity_id
_entity_poly.type
_entity_poly.pdbx_seq_one_letter_code
_entity_poly.pdbx_strand_id
1 'polypeptide(L)'
;MKKIRRTSIFVLILCLWIAGNILVFRYFLAKTINLKTTYIAKRDIPPRSEIQTEDLTMIQVPEKYMQSYTWNEKADIVGKYTSI
;
A
#
# COMPACT_ATOMS: atom_id res chain seq x y z
N MET A 1 9.90 -16.96 -49.69
CA MET A 1 10.57 -16.76 -48.38
C MET A 1 10.40 -15.35 -47.74
N LYS A 2 9.58 -14.41 -48.27
CA LYS A 2 9.36 -13.07 -47.66
C LYS A 2 8.30 -13.03 -46.53
N LYS A 3 7.41 -14.03 -46.44
CA LYS A 3 6.24 -14.03 -45.54
C LYS A 3 6.61 -14.22 -44.06
N ILE A 4 7.65 -15.02 -43.78
CA ILE A 4 8.17 -15.33 -42.43
C ILE A 4 8.74 -14.08 -41.74
N ARG A 5 9.45 -13.22 -42.49
CA ARG A 5 10.06 -12.00 -41.95
C ARG A 5 9.03 -10.99 -41.44
N ARG A 6 7.86 -10.91 -42.08
CA ARG A 6 6.74 -10.06 -41.64
C ARG A 6 6.04 -10.62 -40.40
N THR A 7 5.83 -11.93 -40.34
CA THR A 7 5.19 -12.58 -39.18
C THR A 7 6.04 -12.45 -37.92
N SER A 8 7.36 -12.57 -38.02
CA SER A 8 8.27 -12.32 -36.89
C SER A 8 8.19 -10.89 -36.35
N ILE A 9 8.02 -9.89 -37.23
CA ILE A 9 7.85 -8.48 -36.81
C ILE A 9 6.52 -8.30 -36.07
N PHE A 10 5.43 -8.88 -36.57
CA PHE A 10 4.13 -8.82 -35.88
C PHE A 10 4.16 -9.49 -34.51
N VAL A 11 4.84 -10.63 -34.38
CA VAL A 11 5.03 -11.31 -33.09
C VAL A 11 5.84 -10.45 -32.12
N LEU A 12 6.92 -9.81 -32.59
CA LEU A 12 7.72 -8.88 -31.77
C LEU A 12 6.90 -7.68 -31.28
N ILE A 13 6.08 -7.08 -32.14
CA ILE A 13 5.20 -5.97 -31.77
C ILE A 13 4.18 -6.42 -30.71
N LEU A 14 3.59 -7.61 -30.88
CA LEU A 14 2.65 -8.18 -29.92
C LEU A 14 3.31 -8.41 -28.55
N CYS A 15 4.52 -8.97 -28.54
CA CYS A 15 5.30 -9.17 -27.31
C CYS A 15 5.63 -7.85 -26.61
N LEU A 16 6.04 -6.83 -27.36
CA LEU A 16 6.27 -5.48 -26.83
C LEU A 16 5.00 -4.88 -26.23
N TRP A 17 3.84 -5.09 -26.87
CA TRP A 17 2.56 -4.59 -26.41
C TRP A 17 2.11 -5.25 -25.10
N ILE A 18 2.30 -6.57 -24.99
CA ILE A 18 2.03 -7.34 -23.77
C ILE A 18 2.97 -6.91 -22.64
N ALA A 19 4.27 -6.83 -22.91
CA ALA A 19 5.26 -6.40 -21.92
C ALA A 19 4.98 -4.96 -21.43
N GLY A 20 4.64 -4.05 -22.33
CA GLY A 20 4.23 -2.69 -22.00
C GLY A 20 3.02 -2.65 -21.08
N ASN A 21 1.97 -3.43 -21.37
CA ASN A 21 0.79 -3.52 -20.51
C ASN A 21 1.13 -4.03 -19.11
N ILE A 22 1.98 -5.06 -18.99
CA ILE A 22 2.39 -5.60 -17.69
C ILE A 22 3.14 -4.54 -16.87
N LEU A 23 4.05 -3.78 -17.50
CA LEU A 23 4.79 -2.71 -16.83
C LEU A 23 3.87 -1.59 -16.35
N VAL A 24 2.96 -1.13 -17.22
CA VAL A 24 1.98 -0.10 -16.87
C VAL A 24 1.07 -0.57 -15.73
N PHE A 25 0.55 -1.79 -15.82
CA PHE A 25 -0.28 -2.37 -14.76
C PHE A 25 0.47 -2.43 -13.43
N ARG A 26 1.72 -2.92 -13.41
CA ARG A 26 2.54 -2.96 -12.19
C ARG A 26 2.80 -1.58 -11.62
N TYR A 27 3.05 -0.58 -12.46
CA TYR A 27 3.25 0.80 -12.03
C TYR A 27 1.98 1.36 -11.34
N PHE A 28 0.81 1.20 -11.97
CA PHE A 28 -0.47 1.63 -11.39
C PHE A 28 -0.83 0.84 -10.13
N LEU A 29 -0.54 -0.45 -10.09
CA LEU A 29 -0.73 -1.30 -8.93
C LEU A 29 0.11 -0.79 -7.76
N ALA A 30 1.41 -0.56 -7.97
CA ALA A 30 2.31 -0.04 -6.93
C ALA A 30 1.88 1.36 -6.45
N LYS A 31 1.42 2.22 -7.36
CA LYS A 31 0.93 3.56 -7.00
C LYS A 31 -0.39 3.52 -6.21
N THR A 32 -1.25 2.54 -6.49
CA THR A 32 -2.58 2.42 -5.85
C THR A 32 -2.49 1.68 -4.52
N ILE A 33 -1.64 0.67 -4.45
CA ILE A 33 -1.33 -0.12 -3.25
C ILE A 33 -0.10 0.49 -2.57
N ASN A 34 -0.08 1.82 -2.42
CA ASN A 34 0.95 2.45 -1.59
C ASN A 34 0.64 2.08 -0.13
N LEU A 35 1.17 0.94 0.32
CA LEU A 35 0.97 0.44 1.67
C LEU A 35 1.82 1.25 2.64
N LYS A 36 1.15 1.82 3.63
CA LYS A 36 1.80 2.47 4.75
C LYS A 36 1.61 1.66 6.01
N THR A 37 2.68 1.59 6.80
CA THR A 37 2.65 1.01 8.12
C THR A 37 2.01 2.00 9.08
N THR A 38 1.06 1.53 9.88
CA THR A 38 0.40 2.31 10.94
C THR A 38 0.13 1.43 12.16
N TYR A 39 -0.33 2.04 13.25
CA TYR A 39 -0.64 1.36 14.50
C TYR A 39 -2.12 1.49 14.82
N ILE A 40 -2.74 0.37 15.19
CA ILE A 40 -4.13 0.31 15.64
C ILE A 40 -4.22 -0.29 17.03
N ALA A 41 -5.33 -0.06 17.72
CA ALA A 41 -5.62 -0.67 18.99
C ALA A 41 -5.79 -2.20 18.84
N LYS A 42 -5.02 -2.97 19.60
CA LYS A 42 -5.10 -4.43 19.67
C LYS A 42 -6.28 -4.91 20.53
N ARG A 43 -6.63 -4.10 21.52
CA ARG A 43 -7.71 -4.33 22.49
C ARG A 43 -8.44 -3.01 22.73
N ASP A 44 -9.62 -3.09 23.32
CA ASP A 44 -10.32 -1.88 23.76
C ASP A 44 -9.49 -1.15 24.82
N ILE A 45 -9.20 0.12 24.54
CA ILE A 45 -8.49 1.02 25.46
C ILE A 45 -9.56 1.84 26.18
N PRO A 46 -9.63 1.81 27.52
CA PRO A 46 -10.61 2.61 28.28
C PRO A 46 -10.56 4.09 27.90
N PRO A 47 -11.66 4.85 28.06
CA PRO A 47 -11.62 6.30 27.90
C PRO A 47 -10.74 6.93 28.99
N ARG A 48 -10.04 8.01 28.66
CA ARG A 48 -9.14 8.75 29.58
C ARG A 48 -8.01 7.91 30.15
N SER A 49 -7.59 6.85 29.46
CA SER A 49 -6.39 6.09 29.83
C SER A 49 -5.23 6.40 28.88
N GLU A 50 -4.03 6.30 29.41
CA GLU A 50 -2.80 6.45 28.64
C GLU A 50 -2.60 5.25 27.71
N ILE A 51 -2.30 5.51 26.45
CA ILE A 51 -2.02 4.48 25.45
C ILE A 51 -0.63 3.91 25.69
N GLN A 52 -0.57 2.62 26.01
CA GLN A 52 0.67 1.89 26.20
C GLN A 52 1.12 1.19 24.91
N THR A 53 2.41 0.83 24.88
CA THR A 53 2.98 0.06 23.77
C THR A 53 2.22 -1.26 23.51
N GLU A 54 1.80 -1.93 24.59
CA GLU A 54 1.11 -3.22 24.54
C GLU A 54 -0.32 -3.15 24.01
N ASP A 55 -0.91 -1.94 23.99
CA ASP A 55 -2.23 -1.68 23.44
C ASP A 55 -2.21 -1.57 21.91
N LEU A 56 -1.04 -1.42 21.30
CA LEU A 56 -0.89 -1.17 19.88
C LEU A 56 -0.45 -2.42 19.12
N THR A 57 -0.99 -2.59 17.92
CA THR A 57 -0.51 -3.55 16.94
C THR A 57 -0.24 -2.88 15.60
N MET A 58 0.79 -3.35 14.92
CA MET A 58 1.25 -2.79 13.65
C MET A 58 0.50 -3.45 12.49
N ILE A 59 -0.04 -2.64 11.59
CA ILE A 59 -0.70 -3.10 10.38
C ILE A 59 -0.19 -2.34 9.15
N GLN A 60 -0.40 -2.93 7.98
CA GLN A 60 -0.20 -2.25 6.71
C GLN A 60 -1.55 -1.97 6.06
N VAL A 61 -1.80 -0.71 5.74
CA VAL A 61 -3.02 -0.27 5.07
C VAL A 61 -2.67 0.58 3.86
N PRO A 62 -3.47 0.53 2.78
CA PRO A 62 -3.25 1.43 1.66
C PRO A 62 -3.43 2.88 2.12
N GLU A 63 -2.46 3.73 1.83
CA GLU A 63 -2.44 5.15 2.20
C GLU A 63 -3.72 5.88 1.80
N LYS A 64 -4.35 5.47 0.69
CA LYS A 64 -5.62 6.01 0.22
C LYS A 64 -6.76 5.96 1.27
N TYR A 65 -6.71 5.00 2.19
CA TYR A 65 -7.69 4.85 3.27
C TYR A 65 -7.26 5.50 4.59
N MET A 66 -6.04 6.03 4.66
CA MET A 66 -5.54 6.71 5.86
C MET A 66 -6.06 8.13 5.91
N GLN A 67 -6.51 8.54 7.10
CA GLN A 67 -6.93 9.92 7.33
C GLN A 67 -5.70 10.80 7.53
N SER A 68 -5.79 12.08 7.16
CA SER A 68 -4.67 13.03 7.24
C SER A 68 -4.14 13.25 8.66
N TYR A 69 -4.96 12.99 9.67
CA TYR A 69 -4.62 13.10 11.10
C TYR A 69 -4.22 11.75 11.73
N THR A 70 -3.96 10.72 10.92
CA THR A 70 -3.49 9.42 11.41
C THR A 70 -2.03 9.53 11.82
N TRP A 71 -1.74 9.18 13.07
CA TRP A 71 -0.38 9.05 13.56
C TRP A 71 0.24 7.75 12.99
N ASN A 72 1.41 7.87 12.36
CA ASN A 72 2.07 6.74 11.69
C ASN A 72 3.19 6.15 12.54
N GLU A 73 3.80 6.96 13.40
CA GLU A 73 4.87 6.52 14.27
C GLU A 73 4.33 6.16 15.65
N LYS A 74 4.85 5.07 16.20
CA LYS A 74 4.49 4.60 17.54
C LYS A 74 4.81 5.63 18.63
N ALA A 75 5.95 6.30 18.49
CA ALA A 75 6.43 7.33 19.42
C ALA A 75 5.44 8.49 19.55
N ASP A 76 4.65 8.72 18.52
CA ASP A 76 3.66 9.78 18.55
C ASP A 76 2.34 9.37 19.21
N ILE A 77 2.08 8.06 19.36
CA ILE A 77 0.81 7.55 19.89
C ILE A 77 0.95 7.19 21.37
N VAL A 78 2.06 6.54 21.73
CA VAL A 78 2.33 6.10 23.11
C VAL A 78 2.44 7.32 24.03
N GLY A 79 1.81 7.26 25.20
CA GLY A 79 1.77 8.36 26.17
C GLY A 79 0.67 9.40 25.91
N LYS A 80 -0.05 9.33 24.78
CA LYS A 80 -1.30 10.08 24.60
C LYS A 80 -2.44 9.41 25.36
N TYR A 81 -3.44 10.20 25.71
CA TYR A 81 -4.65 9.75 26.40
C TYR A 81 -5.80 9.62 25.44
N THR A 82 -6.60 8.56 25.60
CA THR A 82 -7.86 8.39 24.87
C THR A 82 -8.86 9.47 25.24
N SER A 83 -9.62 9.96 24.25
CA SER A 83 -10.73 10.87 24.47
C SER A 83 -11.95 10.16 25.07
N ILE A 84 -12.98 10.93 25.39
CA ILE A 84 -14.28 10.43 25.90
C ILE A 84 -14.95 9.54 24.86
#